data_AF-A0A1G2SK76-F1
#
_entry.id   AF-A0A1G2SK76-F1
#
_cell.length_a   1.000
_cell.length_b   1.000
_cell.length_c   1.000
_cell.angle_alpha   90.00
_cell.angle_beta   90.00
_cell.angle_gamma   90.00
#
_symmetry.space_group_name_H-M   'P 1'
#
loop_
_entity.id
_entity.type
_entity.pdbx_description
1 polymer ?
#
loop_
_entity_poly.entity_id
_entity_poly.type
_entity_poly.pdbx_seq_one_letter_code
_entity_poly.pdbx_strand_id
1 'polypeptide(L)'
;MLLLGWVSGAVGIIGSENNPVNLMYWAVFVVGLIGSLLARFKPRGMARALFATALVQVSVPVIALIISPEVTWGDAGVIAVFAINFIFAVFFIVSASLFLRVEN
;
A
#
# COMPACT_ATOMS: atom_id res chain seq x y z
N MET A 1 11.33 -10.05 -13.75
CA MET A 1 10.12 -10.29 -14.59
C MET A 1 8.80 -10.18 -13.82
N LEU A 2 8.77 -9.93 -12.50
CA LEU A 2 7.57 -10.05 -11.63
C LEU A 2 7.02 -8.69 -11.17
N LEU A 3 6.03 -8.09 -11.83
CA LEU A 3 5.98 -8.07 -13.30
C LEU A 3 7.16 -7.16 -13.75
N LEU A 4 7.76 -7.21 -14.96
CA LEU A 4 9.05 -6.54 -15.28
C LEU A 4 9.02 -5.01 -15.42
N GLY A 5 8.86 -4.38 -14.28
CA GLY A 5 7.88 -3.35 -14.14
C GLY A 5 6.55 -4.06 -13.93
N TRP A 6 5.80 -3.71 -12.93
CA TRP A 6 4.37 -3.86 -12.99
C TRP A 6 3.90 -2.49 -13.46
N VAL A 7 3.95 -2.16 -14.76
CA VAL A 7 5.07 -2.30 -15.73
C VAL A 7 5.29 -0.99 -16.44
N SER A 8 6.42 -0.30 -16.21
CA SER A 8 6.75 1.03 -16.75
C SER A 8 5.76 2.18 -16.43
N GLY A 9 4.53 1.85 -16.00
CA GLY A 9 3.49 2.82 -15.68
C GLY A 9 2.33 2.35 -14.81
N ALA A 10 2.31 1.10 -14.31
CA ALA A 10 1.08 0.58 -13.73
C ALA A 10 0.97 0.90 -12.23
N VAL A 11 0.12 1.82 -11.82
CA VAL A 11 -0.99 2.42 -12.55
C VAL A 11 -0.86 3.92 -12.34
N GLY A 12 -1.06 4.73 -13.38
CA GLY A 12 -1.33 6.17 -13.28
C GLY A 12 -2.62 6.44 -12.49
N ILE A 13 -2.66 5.93 -11.26
CA ILE A 13 -3.67 6.13 -10.24
C ILE A 13 -3.60 7.60 -9.85
N ILE A 14 -2.36 8.10 -9.71
CA ILE A 14 -2.06 9.49 -9.40
C ILE A 14 -1.05 9.99 -10.46
N GLY A 15 -1.56 10.75 -11.42
CA GLY A 15 -0.78 11.40 -12.46
C GLY A 15 -0.38 10.47 -13.60
N SER A 16 0.50 10.98 -14.47
CA SER A 16 1.12 10.19 -15.52
C SER A 16 2.00 9.08 -14.95
N GLU A 17 2.21 8.04 -15.73
CA GLU A 17 3.04 6.86 -15.43
C GLU A 17 4.44 7.18 -14.87
N ASN A 18 5.04 8.31 -15.27
CA ASN A 18 6.35 8.79 -14.81
C ASN A 18 6.30 9.69 -13.57
N ASN A 19 5.16 9.84 -12.90
CA ASN A 19 5.06 10.71 -11.73
C ASN A 19 5.80 10.07 -10.52
N PRO A 20 6.73 10.78 -9.87
CA PRO A 20 7.46 10.27 -8.71
C PRO A 20 6.55 9.87 -7.53
N VAL A 21 5.32 10.41 -7.44
CA VAL A 21 4.34 10.01 -6.41
C VAL A 21 3.98 8.53 -6.52
N ASN A 22 3.96 7.96 -7.72
CA ASN A 22 3.67 6.53 -7.89
C ASN A 22 4.77 5.64 -7.27
N LEU A 23 5.99 6.18 -7.06
CA LEU A 23 7.05 5.45 -6.38
C LEU A 23 6.74 5.19 -4.90
N MET A 24 5.86 5.98 -4.29
CA MET A 24 5.47 5.80 -2.88
C MET A 24 4.77 4.46 -2.63
N TYR A 25 4.11 3.88 -3.64
CA TYR A 25 3.48 2.56 -3.53
C TYR A 25 4.51 1.44 -3.34
N TRP A 26 5.78 1.64 -3.73
CA TRP A 26 6.85 0.69 -3.39
C TRP A 26 7.07 0.56 -1.89
N ALA A 27 6.82 1.63 -1.12
CA ALA A 27 6.97 1.60 0.33
C ALA A 27 6.04 0.55 0.97
N VAL A 28 4.83 0.34 0.42
CA VAL A 28 3.89 -0.69 0.89
C VAL A 28 4.53 -2.07 0.79
N PHE A 29 5.09 -2.42 -0.37
CA PHE A 29 5.72 -3.73 -0.59
C PHE A 29 6.95 -3.91 0.29
N VAL A 30 7.79 -2.87 0.40
CA VAL A 30 9.00 -2.90 1.21
C VAL A 30 8.66 -3.10 2.68
N VAL A 31 7.67 -2.38 3.22
CA VAL A 31 7.25 -2.51 4.62
C VAL A 31 6.62 -3.88 4.89
N GLY A 32 5.77 -4.38 3.99
CA GLY A 32 5.20 -5.71 4.12
C GLY A 32 6.25 -6.82 4.10
N LEU A 33 7.22 -6.73 3.18
CA LEU A 33 8.31 -7.71 3.07
C LEU A 33 9.24 -7.67 4.28
N ILE A 34 9.79 -6.50 4.60
CA ILE A 34 10.71 -6.34 5.74
C ILE A 34 10.01 -6.70 7.04
N GLY A 35 8.78 -6.22 7.25
CA GLY A 35 7.98 -6.55 8.43
C GLY A 35 7.77 -8.06 8.58
N SER A 36 7.47 -8.76 7.48
CA SER A 36 7.31 -10.22 7.49
C SER A 36 8.61 -10.97 7.80
N LEU A 37 9.73 -10.50 7.27
CA LEU A 37 11.06 -11.06 7.54
C LEU A 37 11.47 -10.86 9.00
N LEU A 38 11.26 -9.66 9.55
CA LEU A 38 11.53 -9.34 10.96
C LEU A 38 10.61 -10.14 11.90
N ALA A 39 9.37 -10.36 11.49
CA ALA A 39 8.41 -11.20 12.20
C ALA A 39 8.82 -12.69 12.20
N ARG A 40 9.75 -13.11 11.33
CA ARG A 40 10.11 -14.51 11.10
C ARG A 40 8.88 -15.38 10.84
N PHE A 41 7.88 -14.82 10.18
CA PHE A 41 6.58 -15.46 9.93
C PHE A 41 5.84 -15.96 11.18
N LYS A 42 6.15 -15.40 12.37
CA LYS A 42 5.40 -15.70 13.60
C LYS A 42 4.08 -14.92 13.66
N PRO A 43 3.01 -15.48 14.25
CA PRO A 43 1.68 -14.85 14.27
C PRO A 43 1.65 -13.39 14.78
N ARG A 44 2.17 -13.08 15.97
CA ARG A 44 2.27 -11.68 16.48
C ARG A 44 3.01 -10.75 15.55
N GLY A 45 4.13 -11.22 15.03
CA GLY A 45 4.97 -10.42 14.16
C GLY A 45 4.27 -10.10 12.85
N MET A 46 3.61 -11.10 12.24
CA MET A 46 2.85 -10.94 11.00
C MET A 46 1.67 -9.99 11.17
N ALA A 47 0.96 -10.05 12.29
CA ALA A 47 -0.10 -9.09 12.58
C ALA A 47 0.43 -7.65 12.60
N ARG A 48 1.55 -7.40 13.30
CA ARG A 48 2.19 -6.07 13.34
C ARG A 48 2.67 -5.62 11.96
N ALA A 49 3.28 -6.52 11.18
CA ALA A 49 3.75 -6.23 9.83
C ALA A 49 2.58 -5.82 8.91
N LEU A 50 1.46 -6.52 8.99
CA LEU A 50 0.27 -6.22 8.19
C LEU A 50 -0.43 -4.94 8.63
N PHE A 51 -0.51 -4.65 9.93
CA PHE A 51 -1.00 -3.35 10.40
C PHE A 51 -0.11 -2.18 9.93
N ALA A 52 1.21 -2.34 10.01
CA ALA A 52 2.14 -1.33 9.49
C ALA A 52 1.96 -1.13 7.97
N THR A 53 1.79 -2.22 7.23
CA THR A 53 1.54 -2.19 5.78
C THR A 53 0.23 -1.48 5.45
N ALA A 54 -0.84 -1.74 6.21
CA ALA A 54 -2.13 -1.06 6.06
C ALA A 54 -2.01 0.46 6.31
N LEU A 55 -1.27 0.86 7.34
CA LEU A 55 -1.04 2.27 7.64
C LEU A 55 -0.31 2.98 6.49
N VAL A 56 0.74 2.33 5.96
CA VAL A 56 1.48 2.86 4.82
C VAL A 56 0.56 2.98 3.60
N GLN A 57 -0.24 1.96 3.29
CA GLN A 57 -1.19 1.97 2.17
C GLN A 57 -2.13 3.18 2.22
N VAL A 58 -2.75 3.48 3.36
CA VAL A 58 -3.69 4.61 3.50
C VAL A 58 -2.97 5.95 3.46
N SER A 59 -1.73 6.02 3.94
CA SER A 59 -0.95 7.27 3.96
C SER A 59 -0.52 7.76 2.57
N VAL A 60 -0.34 6.85 1.60
CA VAL A 60 0.15 7.21 0.25
C VAL A 60 -0.71 8.28 -0.43
N PRO A 61 -2.04 8.12 -0.62
CA PRO A 61 -2.85 9.14 -1.27
C PRO A 61 -2.99 10.43 -0.44
N VAL A 62 -2.89 10.35 0.89
CA VAL A 62 -2.90 11.54 1.76
C VAL A 62 -1.64 12.37 1.55
N ILE A 63 -0.47 11.73 1.54
CA ILE A 63 0.80 12.43 1.32
C ILE A 63 0.85 13.00 -0.10
N ALA A 64 0.34 12.26 -1.10
CA ALA A 64 0.25 12.73 -2.47
C ALA A 64 -0.51 14.07 -2.61
N LEU A 65 -1.63 14.25 -1.89
CA LEU A 65 -2.37 15.52 -1.88
C LEU A 65 -1.56 16.69 -1.29
N ILE A 66 -0.68 16.41 -0.33
CA ILE A 66 0.10 17.45 0.36
C ILE A 66 1.30 17.87 -0.48
N ILE A 67 2.05 16.90 -1.02
CA ILE A 67 3.32 17.16 -1.72
C ILE A 67 3.13 17.42 -3.21
N SER A 68 1.97 17.07 -3.77
CA SER A 68 1.67 17.23 -5.20
C SER A 68 0.20 17.60 -5.41
N PRO A 69 -0.25 18.77 -4.91
CA PRO A 69 -1.65 19.19 -5.00
C PRO A 69 -2.14 19.39 -6.45
N GLU A 70 -1.24 19.67 -7.38
CA GLU A 70 -1.54 19.84 -8.81
C GLU A 70 -1.58 18.51 -9.59
N VAL A 71 -1.39 17.37 -8.91
CA VAL A 71 -1.35 16.09 -9.60
C VAL A 71 -2.72 15.70 -10.15
N THR A 72 -2.77 15.29 -11.42
CA THR A 72 -3.99 14.80 -12.06
C THR A 72 -4.33 13.40 -11.55
N TRP A 73 -5.50 13.16 -10.98
CA TRP A 73 -5.86 11.86 -10.37
C TRP A 73 -6.36 10.80 -11.37
N GLY A 74 -5.88 10.88 -12.62
CA GLY A 74 -6.37 10.07 -13.74
C GLY A 74 -7.87 10.21 -13.98
N ASP A 75 -8.42 9.36 -14.85
CA ASP A 75 -9.87 9.32 -15.13
C ASP A 75 -10.68 8.74 -13.95
N ALA A 76 -10.02 7.97 -13.08
CA ALA A 76 -10.64 7.38 -11.90
C ALA A 76 -11.00 8.44 -10.84
N GLY A 77 -10.23 9.53 -10.78
CA GLY A 77 -10.43 10.62 -9.83
C GLY A 77 -10.02 10.27 -8.38
N VAL A 78 -9.86 11.31 -7.57
CA VAL A 78 -9.36 11.22 -6.17
C VAL A 78 -10.13 10.18 -5.36
N ILE A 79 -11.46 10.18 -5.46
CA ILE A 79 -12.32 9.31 -4.65
C ILE A 79 -12.05 7.83 -4.92
N ALA A 80 -11.90 7.43 -6.19
CA ALA A 80 -11.62 6.05 -6.54
C ALA A 80 -10.25 5.59 -6.02
N VAL A 81 -9.26 6.48 -6.06
CA VAL A 81 -7.92 6.23 -5.50
C VAL A 81 -7.98 5.97 -4.00
N PHE A 82 -8.72 6.80 -3.25
CA PHE A 82 -8.90 6.58 -1.82
C PHE A 82 -9.67 5.30 -1.53
N ALA A 83 -10.74 5.02 -2.29
CA ALA A 83 -11.54 3.81 -2.12
C ALA A 83 -10.71 2.54 -2.32
N ILE A 84 -9.90 2.47 -3.38
CA ILE A 84 -9.08 1.28 -3.64
C ILE A 84 -8.00 1.09 -2.57
N ASN A 85 -7.33 2.17 -2.13
CA ASN A 85 -6.36 2.11 -1.03
C ASN A 85 -6.99 1.62 0.27
N PHE A 86 -8.22 2.07 0.55
CA PHE A 86 -8.95 1.65 1.73
C PHE A 86 -9.32 0.16 1.67
N ILE A 87 -9.76 -0.35 0.52
CA ILE A 87 -10.05 -1.79 0.33
C ILE A 87 -8.82 -2.64 0.62
N PHE A 88 -7.66 -2.27 0.07
CA PHE A 88 -6.40 -2.98 0.36
C PHE A 88 -6.01 -2.92 1.84
N ALA A 89 -6.17 -1.75 2.47
CA ALA A 89 -5.91 -1.59 3.90
C ALA A 89 -6.83 -2.48 4.75
N VAL A 90 -8.11 -2.59 4.40
CA VAL A 90 -9.06 -3.51 5.06
C VAL A 90 -8.59 -4.96 4.93
N PHE A 91 -8.16 -5.39 3.74
CA PHE A 91 -7.63 -6.75 3.57
C PHE A 91 -6.41 -7.01 4.47
N PHE A 92 -5.46 -6.07 4.54
CA PHE A 92 -4.31 -6.22 5.44
C PHE A 92 -4.73 -6.29 6.92
N ILE A 93 -5.69 -5.46 7.35
CA ILE A 93 -6.22 -5.47 8.72
C ILE A 93 -6.95 -6.78 9.03
N VAL A 94 -7.77 -7.28 8.11
CA VAL A 94 -8.46 -8.57 8.26
C VAL A 94 -7.45 -9.70 8.37
N SER A 95 -6.45 -9.74 7.48
CA SER A 95 -5.35 -10.71 7.56
C SER A 95 -4.59 -10.60 8.88
N ALA A 96 -4.25 -9.39 9.35
CA ALA A 96 -3.60 -9.18 10.64
C ALA A 96 -4.42 -9.75 11.80
N SER A 97 -5.74 -9.54 11.76
CA SER A 97 -6.68 -10.05 12.75
C SER A 97 -6.73 -11.58 12.75
N LEU A 98 -6.62 -12.23 11.59
CA LEU A 98 -6.53 -13.69 11.50
C LEU A 98 -5.25 -14.23 12.16
N PHE A 99 -4.11 -13.56 11.98
CA PHE A 99 -2.87 -13.95 12.67
C PHE A 99 -2.96 -13.82 14.19
N LEU A 100 -3.67 -12.81 14.70
CA LEU A 100 -3.92 -12.67 16.14
C LEU A 100 -4.85 -13.77 16.67
N ARG A 101 -5.79 -14.26 15.87
CA ARG A 101 -6.69 -15.36 16.27
C ARG A 101 -5.98 -16.69 16.46
N VAL A 102 -4.94 -16.97 15.68
CA VAL A 102 -4.18 -18.24 15.78
C VAL A 102 -3.31 -18.29 17.04
N GLU A 103 -3.05 -17.15 17.68
CA GLU A 103 -2.24 -17.09 18.88
C GLU A 103 -3.03 -17.16 20.20
N ASN A 104 -4.32 -16.82 20.17
CA ASN A 104 -5.21 -16.94 21.32
C ASN A 104 -5.77 -18.36 21.44
#